data_AF-A0A2V9MJF2-F1
#
_entry.id   AF-A0A2V9MJF2-F1
#
_cell.length_a   1.000
_cell.length_b   1.000
_cell.length_c   1.000
_cell.angle_alpha   90.00
_cell.angle_beta   90.00
_cell.angle_gamma   90.00
#
_symmetry.space_group_name_H-M   'P 1'
#
loop_
_entity.id
_entity.type
_entity.pdbx_description
1 polymer ?
#
loop_
_entity_poly.entity_id
_entity_poly.type
_entity_poly.pdbx_seq_one_letter_code
_entity_poly.pdbx_strand_id
1 'polypeptide(L)'
;MNFTAALLPLALLSDLLGRIFRRQSFHHAAWWMVLYAAVITPLTAAAGWWWKITLGSDLPAKLITVHQWLGTATAGLFVMLAIWRWRIHKRDASPSFAYLTFMLIVVLAVVYQGSLGGRMVFGK
;
A
#
# COMPACT_ATOMS: atom_id res chain seq x y z
N MET A 1 -12.43 -3.80 -4.98
CA MET A 1 -10.95 -3.63 -5.08
C MET A 1 -10.63 -2.17 -4.87
N ASN A 2 -9.65 -1.84 -4.02
CA ASN A 2 -9.32 -0.45 -3.70
C ASN A 2 -8.32 0.10 -4.72
N PHE A 3 -8.68 1.21 -5.37
CA PHE A 3 -7.83 1.94 -6.31
C PHE A 3 -6.43 2.26 -5.72
N THR A 4 -6.35 2.47 -4.41
CA THR A 4 -5.11 2.72 -3.66
C THR A 4 -4.16 1.54 -3.59
N ALA A 5 -4.67 0.30 -3.63
CA ALA A 5 -3.82 -0.89 -3.54
C ALA A 5 -2.93 -1.04 -4.78
N ALA A 6 -3.36 -0.51 -5.93
CA ALA A 6 -2.57 -0.51 -7.16
C ALA A 6 -1.49 0.58 -7.20
N LEU A 7 -1.61 1.63 -6.36
CA LEU A 7 -0.65 2.74 -6.37
C LEU A 7 0.74 2.31 -5.94
N LEU A 8 0.88 1.42 -4.96
CA LEU A 8 2.20 0.99 -4.48
C LEU A 8 2.93 0.09 -5.50
N PRO A 9 2.30 -0.93 -6.11
CA PRO A 9 2.88 -1.67 -7.23
C PRO A 9 3.29 -0.76 -8.40
N LEU A 10 2.43 0.20 -8.78
CA LEU A 10 2.74 1.14 -9.86
C LEU A 10 3.87 2.10 -9.50
N ALA A 11 3.95 2.54 -8.25
CA ALA A 11 5.06 3.36 -7.77
C ALA A 11 6.39 2.59 -7.82
N LEU A 12 6.38 1.32 -7.40
CA LEU A 12 7.55 0.44 -7.49
C LEU A 12 7.98 0.25 -8.95
N LEU A 13 7.03 -0.05 -9.84
CA LEU A 13 7.29 -0.15 -11.27
C LEU A 13 7.88 1.15 -11.82
N SER A 14 7.27 2.29 -11.50
CA SER A 14 7.75 3.60 -11.94
C SER A 14 9.18 3.85 -11.47
N ASP A 15 9.54 3.51 -10.24
CA ASP A 15 10.93 3.61 -9.80
C ASP A 15 11.91 2.71 -10.54
N LEU A 16 11.51 1.47 -10.83
CA LEU A 16 12.33 0.57 -11.61
C LEU A 16 12.55 1.13 -13.03
N LEU A 17 11.50 1.64 -13.67
CA LEU A 17 11.59 2.31 -14.97
C LEU A 17 12.46 3.57 -14.89
N GLY A 18 12.36 4.35 -13.81
CA GLY A 18 13.22 5.51 -13.56
C GLY A 18 14.70 5.16 -13.50
N ARG A 19 15.05 4.03 -12.88
CA ARG A 19 16.42 3.50 -12.86
C ARG A 19 16.86 2.96 -14.22
N ILE A 20 16.01 2.20 -14.92
CA ILE A 20 16.31 1.59 -16.22
C ILE A 20 16.53 2.67 -17.29
N PHE A 21 15.61 3.63 -17.37
CA PHE A 21 15.65 4.70 -18.37
C PHE A 21 16.42 5.94 -17.92
N ARG A 22 16.91 5.97 -16.68
CA ARG A 22 17.63 7.11 -16.08
C ARG A 22 16.86 8.43 -16.17
N ARG A 23 15.54 8.38 -15.90
CA ARG A 23 14.64 9.55 -15.98
C ARG A 23 14.01 9.86 -14.62
N GLN A 24 14.28 11.07 -14.12
CA GLN A 24 13.74 11.55 -12.83
C GLN A 24 12.22 11.67 -12.81
N SER A 25 11.59 11.93 -13.96
CA SER A 25 10.12 12.04 -14.04
C SER A 25 9.39 10.80 -13.52
N PHE A 26 9.94 9.60 -13.74
CA PHE A 26 9.37 8.37 -13.19
C PHE A 26 9.49 8.29 -11.65
N HIS A 27 10.59 8.81 -11.07
CA HIS A 27 10.75 8.88 -9.63
C HIS A 27 9.80 9.91 -8.99
N HIS A 28 9.51 11.01 -9.68
CA HIS A 28 8.47 11.96 -9.26
C HIS A 28 7.07 11.35 -9.32
N ALA A 29 6.76 10.60 -10.39
CA ALA A 29 5.48 9.89 -10.48
C ALA A 29 5.32 8.88 -9.33
N ALA A 30 6.36 8.08 -9.05
CA ALA A 30 6.37 7.15 -7.92
C ALA A 30 6.18 7.86 -6.57
N TRP A 31 6.77 9.04 -6.39
CA TRP A 31 6.58 9.84 -5.17
C TRP A 31 5.12 10.21 -4.94
N TRP A 32 4.45 10.78 -5.95
CA TRP A 32 3.04 11.16 -5.83
C TRP A 32 2.14 9.96 -5.55
N MET A 33 2.40 8.83 -6.21
CA MET A 33 1.67 7.59 -5.96
C MET A 33 1.81 7.11 -4.51
N VAL A 34 3.03 7.12 -3.94
CA VAL A 34 3.29 6.75 -2.54
C VAL A 34 2.59 7.74 -1.58
N LEU A 35 2.62 9.03 -1.89
CA LEU A 35 1.97 10.06 -1.06
C LEU A 35 0.45 9.85 -1.03
N TYR A 36 -0.19 9.70 -2.19
CA TYR A 36 -1.64 9.46 -2.26
C TYR A 36 -2.02 8.15 -1.57
N ALA A 37 -1.21 7.10 -1.74
CA ALA A 37 -1.41 5.84 -1.06
C ALA A 37 -1.35 6.03 0.47
N ALA A 38 -0.38 6.77 0.99
CA ALA A 38 -0.23 7.03 2.41
C ALA A 38 -1.34 7.89 3.02
N VAL A 39 -1.99 8.74 2.23
CA VAL A 39 -3.14 9.54 2.69
C VAL A 39 -4.43 8.72 2.66
N ILE A 40 -4.70 8.01 1.57
CA ILE A 40 -6.00 7.36 1.37
C ILE A 40 -6.10 6.01 2.10
N THR A 41 -4.98 5.28 2.27
CA THR A 41 -5.01 3.96 2.92
C THR A 41 -5.44 4.01 4.39
N PRO A 42 -4.99 4.96 5.23
CA PRO A 42 -5.53 5.14 6.58
C PRO A 42 -7.04 5.41 6.60
N LEU A 43 -7.56 6.24 5.69
CA LEU A 43 -9.00 6.49 5.56
C LEU A 43 -9.76 5.22 5.18
N THR A 44 -9.18 4.41 4.28
CA THR A 44 -9.74 3.12 3.88
C THR A 44 -9.74 2.13 5.05
N ALA A 45 -8.68 2.09 5.85
CA ALA A 45 -8.61 1.25 7.03
C ALA A 45 -9.66 1.66 8.09
N ALA A 46 -9.82 2.96 8.32
CA ALA A 46 -10.86 3.49 9.22
C ALA A 46 -12.27 3.10 8.74
N ALA A 47 -12.55 3.21 7.45
CA ALA A 47 -13.80 2.72 6.87
C ALA A 47 -13.99 1.21 7.06
N GLY A 48 -12.93 0.41 6.97
CA GLY A 48 -12.96 -1.02 7.26
C GLY A 48 -13.30 -1.34 8.72
N TRP A 49 -12.77 -0.56 9.67
CA TRP A 49 -13.14 -0.68 11.09
C TRP A 49 -14.60 -0.32 11.33
N TRP A 50 -15.08 0.76 10.71
CA TRP A 50 -16.50 1.14 10.75
C TRP A 50 -17.40 0.02 10.23
N TRP A 51 -17.05 -0.55 9.06
CA TRP A 51 -17.82 -1.63 8.45
C TRP A 51 -17.87 -2.88 9.34
N LYS A 52 -16.78 -3.24 10.01
CA LYS A 52 -16.79 -4.35 10.97
C LYS A 52 -17.74 -4.10 12.13
N ILE A 53 -17.84 -2.87 12.64
CA ILE A 53 -18.77 -2.54 13.73
C ILE A 53 -20.22 -2.72 13.28
N THR A 54 -20.54 -2.35 12.04
CA THR A 54 -21.93 -2.35 11.54
C THR A 54 -22.40 -3.70 10.99
N LEU A 55 -21.50 -4.49 10.38
CA LEU A 55 -21.84 -5.71 9.63
C LEU A 55 -20.96 -6.91 10.01
N GLY A 56 -20.19 -6.81 11.08
CA GLY A 56 -19.21 -7.83 11.46
C GLY A 56 -19.80 -9.19 11.86
N SER A 57 -21.07 -9.25 12.27
CA SER A 57 -21.78 -10.50 12.60
C SER A 57 -21.94 -11.43 11.39
N ASP A 58 -21.96 -10.86 10.19
CA ASP A 58 -22.26 -11.59 8.95
C ASP A 58 -20.97 -12.09 8.26
N LEU A 59 -19.80 -11.77 8.82
CA LEU A 59 -18.49 -12.08 8.27
C LEU A 59 -17.78 -13.19 9.08
N PRO A 60 -16.94 -14.03 8.45
CA PRO A 60 -16.17 -15.04 9.17
C PRO A 60 -15.23 -14.38 10.21
N ALA A 61 -15.54 -14.55 11.50
CA ALA A 61 -14.94 -13.79 12.61
C ALA A 61 -13.40 -13.79 12.63
N LYS A 62 -12.78 -14.95 12.38
CA LYS A 62 -11.32 -15.07 12.33
C LYS A 62 -10.73 -14.32 11.12
N LEU A 63 -11.38 -14.41 9.97
CA LEU A 63 -10.88 -13.84 8.72
C LEU A 63 -10.98 -12.31 8.72
N ILE A 64 -12.10 -11.75 9.19
CA ILE A 64 -12.26 -10.29 9.33
C ILE A 64 -11.28 -9.71 10.36
N THR A 65 -10.99 -10.45 11.43
CA THR A 65 -10.02 -10.04 12.45
C THR A 65 -8.59 -10.02 11.89
N VAL A 66 -8.22 -10.97 11.05
CA VAL A 66 -6.89 -10.94 10.39
C VAL A 66 -6.84 -9.81 9.37
N HIS A 67 -7.89 -9.65 8.56
CA HIS A 67 -7.94 -8.64 7.51
C HIS A 67 -7.84 -7.20 8.05
N GLN A 68 -8.57 -6.87 9.12
CA GLN A 68 -8.54 -5.53 9.71
C GLN A 68 -7.14 -5.15 10.22
N TRP A 69 -6.43 -6.11 10.84
CA TRP A 69 -5.14 -5.84 11.46
C TRP A 69 -4.06 -5.75 10.40
N LEU A 70 -4.13 -6.58 9.35
CA LEU A 70 -3.29 -6.41 8.16
C LEU A 70 -3.54 -5.07 7.47
N GLY A 71 -4.79 -4.65 7.31
CA GLY A 71 -5.13 -3.35 6.74
C GLY A 71 -4.59 -2.18 7.57
N THR A 72 -4.69 -2.27 8.90
CA THR A 72 -4.17 -1.25 9.83
C THR A 72 -2.64 -1.19 9.80
N ALA A 73 -1.98 -2.34 9.83
CA ALA A 73 -0.52 -2.42 9.71
C ALA A 73 -0.04 -1.86 8.35
N THR A 74 -0.73 -2.21 7.26
CA THR A 74 -0.43 -1.70 5.91
C THR A 74 -0.57 -0.19 5.83
N ALA A 75 -1.58 0.41 6.48
CA ALA A 75 -1.71 1.87 6.56
C ALA A 75 -0.48 2.52 7.24
N GLY A 76 0.00 1.94 8.35
CA GLY A 76 1.22 2.39 9.02
C GLY A 76 2.47 2.25 8.13
N LEU A 77 2.60 1.13 7.41
CA LEU A 77 3.70 0.89 6.47
C LEU A 77 3.71 1.90 5.33
N PHE A 78 2.55 2.30 4.81
CA PHE A 78 2.44 3.30 3.75
C PHE A 78 2.88 4.69 4.23
N VAL A 79 2.48 5.08 5.45
CA VAL A 79 2.95 6.33 6.07
C VAL A 79 4.47 6.31 6.26
N MET A 80 5.02 5.20 6.78
CA MET A 80 6.47 5.04 6.91
C MET A 80 7.20 5.13 5.57
N LEU A 81 6.69 4.45 4.54
CA LEU A 81 7.22 4.52 3.17
C LEU A 81 7.16 5.94 2.61
N ALA A 82 6.09 6.69 2.85
CA ALA A 82 5.99 8.08 2.42
C ALA A 82 7.00 8.98 3.12
N ILE A 83 7.23 8.80 4.43
CA ILE A 83 8.24 9.56 5.17
C ILE A 83 9.65 9.23 4.64
N TRP A 84 9.96 7.95 4.42
CA TRP A 84 11.25 7.56 3.83
C TRP A 84 11.38 8.13 2.41
N ARG A 85 10.34 7.99 1.59
CA ARG A 85 10.33 8.47 0.22
C ARG A 85 10.48 9.98 0.12
N TRP A 86 9.86 10.74 1.01
CA TRP A 86 10.00 12.18 1.09
C TRP A 86 11.45 12.62 1.25
N ARG A 87 12.23 11.91 2.08
CA ARG A 87 13.66 12.20 2.28
C ARG A 87 14.49 11.95 1.01
N ILE A 88 14.13 10.93 0.22
CA ILE A 88 14.75 10.63 -1.07
C ILE A 88 14.38 11.72 -2.09
N HIS A 89 13.10 12.04 -2.20
CA HIS A 89 12.57 13.02 -3.15
C HIS A 89 13.10 14.44 -2.90
N LYS A 90 13.21 14.87 -1.64
CA LYS A 90 13.80 16.18 -1.28
C LYS A 90 15.24 16.38 -1.77
N ARG A 91 15.98 15.30 -2.00
CA ARG A 91 17.37 15.32 -2.48
C ARG A 91 17.46 15.13 -3.99
N ASP A 92 16.32 15.02 -4.67
CA ASP A 92 16.19 14.63 -6.08
C ASP A 92 16.98 13.35 -6.42
N ALA A 93 17.07 12.44 -5.44
CA ALA A 93 17.87 11.23 -5.53
C ALA A 93 17.03 10.06 -6.05
N SER A 94 17.67 9.13 -6.78
CA SER A 94 17.06 7.84 -7.07
C SER A 94 16.87 7.04 -5.76
N PRO A 95 15.76 6.28 -5.61
CA PRO A 95 15.56 5.42 -4.45
C PRO A 95 16.67 4.38 -4.35
N SER A 96 17.04 3.97 -3.13
CA SER A 96 18.06 2.94 -2.88
C SER A 96 17.51 1.52 -3.08
N PHE A 97 18.39 0.52 -3.20
CA PHE A 97 17.95 -0.89 -3.26
C PHE A 97 17.19 -1.30 -2.00
N ALA A 98 17.64 -0.85 -0.81
CA ALA A 98 16.94 -1.12 0.45
C ALA A 98 15.49 -0.60 0.43
N TYR A 99 15.27 0.62 -0.09
CA TYR A 99 13.93 1.17 -0.25
C TYR A 99 13.08 0.32 -1.19
N LEU A 100 13.61 -0.07 -2.35
CA LEU A 100 12.87 -0.86 -3.34
C LEU A 100 12.54 -2.26 -2.85
N THR A 101 13.48 -2.93 -2.18
CA THR A 101 13.23 -4.24 -1.56
C THR A 101 12.15 -4.15 -0.50
N PHE A 102 12.22 -3.13 0.37
CA PHE A 102 11.19 -2.91 1.37
C PHE A 102 9.82 -2.64 0.73
N MET A 103 9.78 -1.80 -0.30
CA MET A 103 8.57 -1.52 -1.06
C MET A 103 7.98 -2.77 -1.73
N LEU A 104 8.82 -3.66 -2.28
CA LEU A 104 8.40 -4.95 -2.84
C LEU A 104 7.76 -5.84 -1.77
N ILE A 105 8.34 -5.93 -0.57
CA ILE A 105 7.77 -6.68 0.56
C ILE A 105 6.38 -6.14 0.91
N VAL A 106 6.23 -4.81 0.98
CA VAL A 106 4.92 -4.19 1.26
C VAL A 106 3.93 -4.45 0.13
N VAL A 107 4.35 -4.42 -1.13
CA VAL A 107 3.50 -4.80 -2.28
C VAL A 107 2.99 -6.24 -2.14
N LEU A 108 3.86 -7.19 -1.80
CA LEU A 108 3.44 -8.59 -1.58
C LEU A 108 2.46 -8.72 -0.41
N ALA A 109 2.68 -7.97 0.68
CA ALA A 109 1.75 -7.93 1.81
C ALA A 109 0.37 -7.39 1.40
N VAL A 110 0.31 -6.34 0.57
CA VAL A 110 -0.93 -5.77 0.03
C VAL A 110 -1.66 -6.77 -0.87
N VAL A 111 -0.93 -7.50 -1.73
CA VAL A 111 -1.50 -8.56 -2.57
C VAL A 111 -2.13 -9.65 -1.70
N TYR A 112 -1.41 -10.10 -0.68
CA TYR A 112 -1.92 -11.10 0.26
C TYR A 112 -3.16 -10.58 1.02
N GLN A 113 -3.12 -9.36 1.55
CA GLN A 113 -4.29 -8.72 2.20
C GLN A 113 -5.49 -8.66 1.24
N GLY A 114 -5.27 -8.31 -0.02
CA GLY A 114 -6.29 -8.30 -1.07
C GLY A 114 -6.91 -9.67 -1.28
N SER A 115 -6.10 -10.74 -1.29
CA SER A 115 -6.60 -12.11 -1.42
C SER A 115 -7.51 -12.53 -0.25
N LEU A 116 -7.18 -12.12 0.98
CA LEU A 116 -8.02 -12.37 2.16
C LEU A 116 -9.32 -11.57 2.08
N GLY A 117 -9.27 -10.33 1.57
CA GLY A 117 -10.46 -9.53 1.28
C GLY A 117 -11.39 -10.22 0.28
N GLY A 118 -10.84 -10.78 -0.80
CA GLY A 118 -11.61 -11.57 -1.77
C GLY A 118 -12.29 -12.79 -1.13
N ARG A 119 -11.55 -13.55 -0.31
CA ARG A 119 -12.10 -14.72 0.40
C ARG A 119 -13.27 -14.38 1.33
N MET A 120 -13.27 -13.21 1.97
CA MET A 120 -14.37 -12.78 2.83
C MET A 120 -15.66 -12.50 2.05
N VAL A 121 -15.55 -11.98 0.83
CA VAL A 121 -16.71 -11.55 0.05
C VAL A 121 -17.21 -12.65 -0.89
N PHE A 122 -16.29 -13.43 -1.47
CA PHE A 122 -16.61 -14.41 -2.51
C PHE A 122 -16.49 -15.87 -2.04
N GLY A 123 -15.98 -16.12 -0.83
CA GLY A 123 -15.85 -17.46 -0.26
C GLY A 123 -14.83 -18.37 -0.94
N LYS A 124 -13.98 -17.84 -1.83
CA LYS A 124 -12.93 -18.57 -2.57
C LYS A 124 -11.60 -17.81 -2.50
#